data_AF-A0A2N7Q5M9-F1
#
_entry.id   AF-A0A2N7Q5M9-F1
#
_cell.length_a   1.000
_cell.length_b   1.000
_cell.length_c   1.000
_cell.angle_alpha   90.00
_cell.angle_beta   90.00
_cell.angle_gamma   90.00
#
_symmetry.space_group_name_H-M   'P 1'
#
loop_
_entity.id
_entity.type
_entity.pdbx_description
1 polymer ?
#
loop_
_entity_poly.entity_id
_entity_poly.type
_entity_poly.pdbx_seq_one_letter_code
_entity_poly.pdbx_strand_id
1 'polypeptide(L)'
;VIKDPITKKPYIPGSSIKGKIRTLLEWATGRAGDSKPFATKDDDPIARIFGNGKNDPNYKGGPTRASFSDCQLSEENNKKLEEIGYTEIKTEVTIDRISGTAAGAGPRSTERVPAGAKFDFEVTYKVFDEQDEKNLKLLLLGMKLLEYDALGGSTSRGYGRISFKDITIEEINFKDDTIERIDKDDIKFDEIKINNDSFKNWEQGR
;
A
#
# COMPACT_ATOMS: atom_id res chain seq x y z
N VAL A 1 -12.52 0.23 12.31
CA VAL A 1 -11.04 0.39 12.25
C VAL A 1 -10.40 -0.83 12.89
N ILE A 2 -9.24 -1.30 12.40
CA ILE A 2 -8.53 -2.42 13.06
C ILE A 2 -7.62 -1.82 14.15
N LYS A 3 -7.57 -2.47 15.31
CA LYS A 3 -6.80 -2.02 16.48
C LYS A 3 -5.90 -3.14 16.96
N ASP A 4 -4.73 -2.77 17.45
CA ASP A 4 -3.83 -3.71 18.11
C ASP A 4 -4.49 -4.22 19.41
N PRO A 5 -4.50 -5.53 19.65
CA PRO A 5 -5.22 -6.11 20.79
C PRO A 5 -4.62 -5.72 22.13
N ILE A 6 -3.34 -5.37 22.21
CA ILE A 6 -2.61 -5.04 23.42
C ILE A 6 -2.73 -3.54 23.69
N THR A 7 -2.30 -2.70 22.74
CA THR A 7 -2.22 -1.24 22.91
C THR A 7 -3.55 -0.54 22.69
N LYS A 8 -4.51 -1.20 22.03
CA LYS A 8 -5.79 -0.63 21.56
C LYS A 8 -5.63 0.52 20.55
N LYS A 9 -4.41 0.84 20.14
CA LYS A 9 -4.12 1.84 19.10
C LYS A 9 -4.54 1.29 17.73
N PRO A 10 -5.07 2.13 16.82
CA PRO A 10 -5.27 1.72 15.44
C PRO A 10 -3.92 1.42 14.79
N TYR A 11 -3.92 0.49 13.84
CA TYR A 11 -2.77 0.23 12.98
C TYR A 11 -3.26 -0.02 11.55
N ILE A 12 -2.36 0.10 10.58
CA ILE A 12 -2.64 -0.24 9.19
C ILE A 12 -2.01 -1.60 8.90
N PRO A 13 -2.78 -2.66 8.61
CA PRO A 13 -2.20 -3.95 8.26
C PRO A 13 -1.34 -3.83 6.99
N GLY A 14 -0.13 -4.37 7.01
CA GLY A 14 0.78 -4.39 5.86
C GLY A 14 0.15 -5.10 4.67
N SER A 15 -0.69 -6.11 4.93
CA SER A 15 -1.50 -6.80 3.92
C SER A 15 -2.49 -5.88 3.18
N SER A 16 -3.04 -4.86 3.85
CA SER A 16 -3.95 -3.88 3.23
C SER A 16 -3.21 -2.99 2.24
N ILE A 17 -2.02 -2.50 2.63
CA ILE A 17 -1.17 -1.69 1.74
C ILE A 17 -0.66 -2.54 0.58
N LYS A 18 -0.11 -3.73 0.88
CA LYS A 18 0.39 -4.70 -0.10
C LYS A 18 -0.66 -5.02 -1.15
N GLY A 19 -1.86 -5.40 -0.72
CA GLY A 19 -2.96 -5.78 -1.61
C GLY A 19 -3.41 -4.62 -2.49
N LYS A 20 -3.54 -3.42 -1.91
CA LYS A 20 -3.98 -2.24 -2.65
C LYS A 20 -2.96 -1.79 -3.70
N ILE A 21 -1.68 -1.74 -3.35
CA ILE A 21 -0.60 -1.42 -4.30
C ILE A 21 -0.57 -2.46 -5.43
N ARG A 22 -0.68 -3.75 -5.09
CA ARG A 22 -0.76 -4.82 -6.11
C ARG A 22 -1.90 -4.59 -7.08
N THR A 23 -3.12 -4.37 -6.58
CA THR A 23 -4.28 -4.11 -7.45
C THR A 23 -4.03 -2.91 -8.36
N LEU A 24 -3.51 -1.80 -7.82
CA LEU A 24 -3.21 -0.61 -8.62
C LEU A 24 -2.19 -0.88 -9.73
N LEU A 25 -1.15 -1.65 -9.45
CA LEU A 25 -0.14 -2.04 -10.44
C LEU A 25 -0.70 -3.00 -11.49
N GLU A 26 -1.55 -3.95 -11.10
CA GLU A 26 -2.22 -4.86 -12.05
C GLU A 26 -3.07 -4.06 -13.04
N TRP A 27 -3.86 -3.10 -12.56
CA TRP A 27 -4.65 -2.21 -13.43
C TRP A 27 -3.76 -1.29 -14.29
N ALA A 28 -2.76 -0.64 -13.68
CA ALA A 28 -1.90 0.31 -14.38
C ALA A 28 -1.07 -0.32 -15.50
N THR A 29 -0.78 -1.62 -15.39
CA THR A 29 0.07 -2.35 -16.35
C THR A 29 -0.73 -3.26 -17.29
N GLY A 30 -2.07 -3.15 -17.30
CA GLY A 30 -2.94 -3.95 -18.17
C GLY A 30 -3.05 -5.43 -17.79
N ARG A 31 -2.67 -5.80 -16.57
CA ARG A 31 -2.69 -7.17 -16.04
C ARG A 31 -3.90 -7.49 -15.18
N ALA A 32 -4.79 -6.53 -14.95
CA ALA A 32 -6.01 -6.79 -14.20
C ALA A 32 -6.87 -7.83 -14.94
N GLY A 33 -6.86 -9.07 -14.44
CA GLY A 33 -7.75 -10.14 -14.89
C GLY A 33 -9.07 -10.13 -14.12
N ASP A 34 -9.77 -11.26 -14.11
CA ASP A 34 -10.90 -11.49 -13.20
C ASP A 34 -10.46 -11.35 -11.72
N SER A 35 -11.41 -11.44 -10.78
CA SER A 35 -11.29 -11.19 -9.33
C SER A 35 -10.13 -11.84 -8.54
N LYS A 36 -9.22 -12.56 -9.19
CA LYS A 36 -8.02 -13.18 -8.62
C LYS A 36 -6.75 -12.46 -9.08
N PRO A 37 -5.70 -12.41 -8.24
CA PRO A 37 -4.44 -11.82 -8.63
C PRO A 37 -3.88 -12.41 -9.91
N PHE A 38 -3.33 -11.56 -10.77
CA PHE A 38 -2.72 -11.99 -12.02
C PHE A 38 -1.46 -12.79 -11.70
N ALA A 39 -1.40 -14.01 -12.21
CA ALA A 39 -0.28 -14.93 -12.03
C ALA A 39 -0.16 -15.72 -13.31
N THR A 40 0.66 -15.23 -14.22
CA THR A 40 0.74 -15.81 -15.57
C THR A 40 2.12 -16.32 -15.93
N LYS A 41 3.21 -15.81 -15.33
CA LYS A 41 4.58 -16.25 -15.64
C LYS A 41 5.54 -16.12 -14.45
N ASP A 42 6.58 -16.97 -14.45
CA ASP A 42 7.64 -16.99 -13.43
C ASP A 42 8.47 -15.70 -13.38
N ASP A 43 8.56 -14.99 -14.52
CA ASP A 43 9.28 -13.73 -14.67
C ASP A 43 8.39 -12.49 -14.49
N ASP A 44 7.09 -12.66 -14.20
CA ASP A 44 6.18 -11.53 -14.10
C ASP A 44 6.58 -10.58 -12.95
N PRO A 45 6.80 -9.28 -13.23
CA PRO A 45 7.24 -8.31 -12.23
C PRO A 45 6.33 -8.19 -11.01
N ILE A 46 5.00 -8.22 -11.20
CA ILE A 46 4.04 -8.11 -10.10
C ILE A 46 4.04 -9.40 -9.27
N ALA A 47 4.07 -10.57 -9.92
CA ALA A 47 4.18 -11.86 -9.23
C ALA A 47 5.49 -11.98 -8.43
N ARG A 48 6.62 -11.47 -8.95
CA ARG A 48 7.89 -11.43 -8.21
C ARG A 48 7.79 -10.54 -6.98
N ILE A 49 7.28 -9.31 -7.12
CA ILE A 49 7.15 -8.36 -6.02
C ILE A 49 6.23 -8.92 -4.92
N PHE A 50 5.02 -9.36 -5.28
CA PHE A 50 3.93 -9.64 -4.33
C PHE A 50 3.67 -11.13 -4.05
N GLY A 51 4.24 -12.03 -4.84
CA GLY A 51 3.96 -13.47 -4.86
C GLY A 51 2.86 -13.86 -5.86
N ASN A 52 2.80 -15.14 -6.24
CA ASN A 52 1.88 -15.65 -7.26
C ASN A 52 0.40 -15.74 -6.83
N GLY A 53 0.04 -15.41 -5.58
CA GLY A 53 -1.34 -15.35 -5.06
C GLY A 53 -2.10 -16.69 -5.00
N LYS A 54 -1.69 -17.71 -5.76
CA LYS A 54 -2.37 -19.00 -5.90
C LYS A 54 -1.66 -20.17 -5.21
N ASN A 55 -0.50 -19.93 -4.57
CA ASN A 55 0.39 -21.00 -4.10
C ASN A 55 0.59 -22.07 -5.19
N ASP A 56 0.67 -21.64 -6.45
CA ASP A 56 0.81 -22.57 -7.58
C ASP A 56 2.13 -23.33 -7.40
N PRO A 57 2.10 -24.66 -7.24
CA PRO A 57 3.31 -25.45 -7.03
C PRO A 57 4.24 -25.42 -8.25
N ASN A 58 3.75 -25.00 -9.42
CA ASN A 58 4.55 -24.89 -10.64
C ASN A 58 5.24 -23.54 -10.80
N TYR A 59 4.97 -22.56 -9.93
CA TYR A 59 5.61 -21.25 -10.00
C TYR A 59 7.06 -21.33 -9.56
N LYS A 60 7.98 -20.95 -10.46
CA LYS A 60 9.43 -20.99 -10.25
C LYS A 60 10.05 -19.61 -10.07
N GLY A 61 9.26 -18.54 -10.01
CA GLY A 61 9.74 -17.18 -9.73
C GLY A 61 10.29 -16.95 -8.30
N GLY A 62 10.21 -17.97 -7.45
CA GLY A 62 10.76 -17.96 -6.09
C GLY A 62 9.89 -17.21 -5.07
N PRO A 63 10.43 -16.85 -3.90
CA PRO A 63 9.65 -16.19 -2.83
C PRO A 63 9.22 -14.76 -3.20
N THR A 64 8.22 -14.20 -2.50
CA THR A 64 7.87 -12.78 -2.66
C THR A 64 9.09 -11.87 -2.39
N ARG A 65 9.27 -10.81 -3.18
CA ARG A 65 10.36 -9.84 -2.94
C ARG A 65 10.01 -8.82 -1.87
N ALA A 66 8.78 -8.32 -1.87
CA ALA A 66 8.32 -7.32 -0.91
C ALA A 66 7.57 -7.94 0.28
N SER A 67 8.07 -7.65 1.48
CA SER A 67 7.43 -7.92 2.76
C SER A 67 7.02 -6.59 3.40
N PHE A 68 5.71 -6.42 3.61
CA PHE A 68 5.14 -5.20 4.20
C PHE A 68 4.89 -5.43 5.68
N SER A 69 5.46 -4.58 6.53
CA SER A 69 5.22 -4.59 7.97
C SER A 69 3.87 -3.92 8.30
N ASP A 70 3.24 -4.36 9.39
CA ASP A 70 2.06 -3.66 9.92
C ASP A 70 2.48 -2.28 10.45
N CYS A 71 1.78 -1.23 10.00
CA CYS A 71 2.16 0.13 10.32
C CYS A 71 1.53 0.57 11.64
N GLN A 72 2.36 0.73 12.67
CA GLN A 72 1.94 1.15 14.00
C GLN A 72 1.74 2.66 14.06
N LEU A 73 0.88 3.12 14.97
CA LEU A 73 0.66 4.55 15.18
C LEU A 73 1.93 5.19 15.76
N SER A 74 2.50 6.16 15.04
CA SER A 74 3.75 6.82 15.41
C SER A 74 3.61 7.59 16.72
N GLU A 75 4.51 7.37 17.69
CA GLU A 75 4.41 7.98 19.02
C GLU A 75 4.64 9.49 18.99
N GLU A 76 5.67 9.94 18.25
CA GLU A 76 6.13 11.33 18.27
C GLU A 76 5.08 12.30 17.73
N ASN A 77 4.32 11.87 16.71
CA ASN A 77 3.43 12.74 15.97
C ASN A 77 1.96 12.72 16.45
N ASN A 78 1.59 11.76 17.31
CA ASN A 78 0.19 11.50 17.64
C ASN A 78 -0.18 11.73 19.11
N LYS A 79 0.64 12.42 19.92
CA LYS A 79 0.30 12.77 21.32
C LYS A 79 -1.10 13.38 21.46
N LYS A 80 -1.53 14.20 20.49
CA LYS A 80 -2.88 14.78 20.44
C LYS A 80 -3.99 13.73 20.35
N LEU A 81 -3.76 12.61 19.64
CA LEU A 81 -4.72 11.51 19.54
C LEU A 81 -4.84 10.74 20.86
N GLU A 82 -3.79 10.74 21.69
CA GLU A 82 -3.86 10.14 23.04
C GLU A 82 -4.81 10.95 23.93
N GLU A 83 -4.88 12.27 23.76
CA GLU A 83 -5.77 13.17 24.51
C GLU A 83 -7.23 13.14 24.04
N ILE A 84 -7.46 13.13 22.72
CA ILE A 84 -8.82 13.25 22.15
C ILE A 84 -9.45 11.90 21.75
N GLY A 85 -8.65 10.84 21.72
CA GLY A 85 -9.02 9.52 21.25
C GLY A 85 -8.46 9.18 19.86
N TYR A 86 -8.11 7.91 19.67
CA TYR A 86 -7.48 7.43 18.43
C TYR A 86 -8.44 7.24 17.24
N THR A 87 -9.74 7.26 17.49
CA THR A 87 -10.77 7.08 16.47
C THR A 87 -11.92 8.07 16.65
N GLU A 88 -12.55 8.43 15.54
CA GLU A 88 -13.75 9.27 15.52
C GLU A 88 -14.91 8.54 14.84
N ILE A 89 -16.13 8.90 15.21
CA ILE A 89 -17.34 8.41 14.56
C ILE A 89 -17.79 9.46 13.55
N LYS A 90 -17.72 9.11 12.26
CA LYS A 90 -18.31 9.93 11.21
C LYS A 90 -19.70 9.40 10.87
N THR A 91 -20.70 10.28 10.99
CA THR A 91 -22.08 9.99 10.59
C THR A 91 -22.33 10.51 9.18
N GLU A 92 -22.87 9.63 8.32
CA GLU A 92 -23.26 9.93 6.95
C GLU A 92 -24.76 9.70 6.77
N VAL A 93 -25.41 10.50 5.94
CA VAL A 93 -26.83 10.36 5.61
C VAL A 93 -27.00 10.02 4.15
N THR A 94 -27.96 9.15 3.84
CA THR A 94 -28.44 8.98 2.47
C THR A 94 -29.59 9.95 2.25
N ILE A 95 -29.59 10.67 1.13
CA ILE A 95 -30.64 11.63 0.79
C ILE A 95 -31.58 11.02 -0.24
N ASP A 96 -32.88 11.12 0.01
CA ASP A 96 -33.93 10.78 -0.95
C ASP A 96 -33.87 11.73 -2.13
N ARG A 97 -33.92 11.19 -3.34
CA ARG A 97 -33.80 12.01 -4.55
C ARG A 97 -35.09 12.74 -4.93
N ILE A 98 -36.23 12.32 -4.40
CA ILE A 98 -37.56 12.90 -4.67
C ILE A 98 -37.90 13.90 -3.58
N SER A 99 -37.86 13.49 -2.31
CA SER A 99 -38.24 14.37 -1.19
C SER A 99 -37.12 15.31 -0.76
N GLY A 100 -35.86 15.06 -1.15
CA GLY A 100 -34.69 15.84 -0.74
C GLY A 100 -34.36 15.70 0.75
N THR A 101 -35.05 14.83 1.48
CA THR A 101 -34.87 14.59 2.92
C THR A 101 -33.99 13.36 3.16
N ALA A 102 -33.57 13.13 4.40
CA ALA A 102 -32.87 11.89 4.74
C ALA A 102 -33.76 10.66 4.44
N ALA A 103 -33.19 9.67 3.73
CA ALA A 103 -33.84 8.40 3.39
C ALA A 103 -32.98 7.18 3.73
N GLY A 104 -33.61 6.01 3.69
CA GLY A 104 -33.00 4.73 4.09
C GLY A 104 -33.12 4.46 5.60
N ALA A 105 -32.33 3.52 6.11
CA ALA A 105 -32.36 3.07 7.51
C ALA A 105 -31.81 4.07 8.56
N GLY A 106 -31.79 5.38 8.24
CA GLY A 106 -31.27 6.43 9.11
C GLY A 106 -29.78 6.77 8.94
N PRO A 107 -29.23 7.66 9.78
CA PRO A 107 -27.82 8.06 9.73
C PRO A 107 -26.89 6.85 9.95
N ARG A 108 -25.93 6.67 9.05
CA ARG A 108 -24.92 5.60 9.13
C ARG A 108 -23.67 6.13 9.80
N SER A 109 -23.35 5.59 10.96
CA SER A 109 -22.12 5.92 11.69
C SER A 109 -21.02 4.93 11.34
N THR A 110 -19.83 5.44 10.99
CA THR A 110 -18.64 4.64 10.70
C THR A 110 -17.46 5.17 11.51
N GLU A 111 -16.83 4.27 12.26
CA GLU A 111 -15.57 4.57 12.95
C GLU A 111 -14.44 4.74 11.92
N ARG A 112 -13.63 5.78 12.09
CA ARG A 112 -12.41 6.01 11.29
C ARG A 112 -11.29 6.58 12.14
N VAL A 113 -10.06 6.48 11.63
CA VAL A 113 -8.91 7.18 12.21
C VAL A 113 -9.01 8.67 11.81
N PRO A 114 -8.80 9.62 12.74
CA PRO A 114 -8.80 11.05 12.43
C PRO A 114 -7.74 11.42 11.37
N ALA A 115 -8.04 12.43 10.56
CA ALA A 115 -7.11 12.93 9.56
C ALA A 115 -5.85 13.52 10.23
N GLY A 116 -4.69 13.29 9.61
CA GLY A 116 -3.39 13.73 10.14
C GLY A 116 -2.70 12.71 11.04
N ALA A 117 -3.36 11.58 11.38
CA ALA A 117 -2.71 10.47 12.05
C ALA A 117 -1.53 9.94 11.22
N LYS A 118 -0.37 9.76 11.85
CA LYS A 118 0.84 9.22 11.20
C LYS A 118 1.14 7.80 11.66
N PHE A 119 1.62 6.96 10.76
CA PHE A 119 1.96 5.57 11.02
C PHE A 119 3.37 5.27 10.55
N ASP A 120 4.12 4.48 11.32
CA ASP A 120 5.48 4.07 10.97
C ASP A 120 5.39 2.99 9.90
N PHE A 121 6.00 3.24 8.73
CA PHE A 121 5.88 2.41 7.54
C PHE A 121 7.22 1.77 7.19
N GLU A 122 7.22 0.46 6.96
CA GLU A 122 8.41 -0.29 6.58
C GLU A 122 8.08 -1.39 5.55
N VAL A 123 8.95 -1.50 4.54
CA VAL A 123 8.91 -2.59 3.55
C VAL A 123 10.31 -3.13 3.37
N THR A 124 10.49 -4.43 3.59
CA THR A 124 11.73 -5.12 3.20
C THR A 124 11.59 -5.62 1.77
N TYR A 125 12.57 -5.34 0.91
CA TYR A 125 12.60 -5.79 -0.48
C TYR A 125 13.83 -6.66 -0.76
N LYS A 126 13.62 -7.88 -1.24
CA LYS A 126 14.70 -8.83 -1.56
C LYS A 126 15.13 -8.70 -3.03
N VAL A 127 16.43 -8.55 -3.26
CA VAL A 127 17.04 -8.53 -4.58
C VAL A 127 17.84 -9.81 -4.79
N PHE A 128 17.46 -10.63 -5.77
CA PHE A 128 18.22 -11.84 -6.13
C PHE A 128 18.89 -11.74 -7.51
N ASP A 129 18.42 -10.84 -8.37
CA ASP A 129 18.97 -10.59 -9.70
C ASP A 129 18.69 -9.14 -10.15
N GLU A 130 19.25 -8.75 -11.30
CA GLU A 130 19.06 -7.42 -11.90
C GLU A 130 17.59 -7.08 -12.22
N GLN A 131 16.75 -8.10 -12.45
CA GLN A 131 15.34 -7.88 -12.71
C GLN A 131 14.62 -7.43 -11.43
N ASP A 132 15.01 -7.93 -10.26
CA ASP A 132 14.48 -7.46 -8.98
C ASP A 132 14.82 -6.00 -8.71
N GLU A 133 16.01 -5.53 -9.08
CA GLU A 133 16.37 -4.11 -9.00
C GLU A 133 15.46 -3.24 -9.87
N LYS A 134 15.17 -3.67 -11.11
CA LYS A 134 14.23 -2.98 -12.00
C LYS A 134 12.82 -3.00 -11.42
N ASN A 135 12.41 -4.12 -10.82
CA ASN A 135 11.08 -4.29 -10.23
C ASN A 135 10.89 -3.44 -8.95
N LEU A 136 11.96 -3.05 -8.25
CA LEU A 136 11.87 -2.10 -7.14
C LEU A 136 11.24 -0.77 -7.61
N LYS A 137 11.64 -0.27 -8.80
CA LYS A 137 11.04 0.93 -9.38
C LYS A 137 9.54 0.78 -9.62
N LEU A 138 9.09 -0.40 -10.04
CA LEU A 138 7.66 -0.69 -10.21
C LEU A 138 6.92 -0.66 -8.88
N LEU A 139 7.50 -1.22 -7.81
CA LEU A 139 6.94 -1.14 -6.46
C LEU A 139 6.79 0.32 -6.00
N LEU A 140 7.83 1.14 -6.17
CA LEU A 140 7.80 2.56 -5.77
C LEU A 140 6.77 3.36 -6.59
N LEU A 141 6.62 3.07 -7.89
CA LEU A 141 5.55 3.64 -8.71
C LEU A 141 4.16 3.24 -8.19
N GLY A 142 4.00 1.99 -7.74
CA GLY A 142 2.78 1.50 -7.12
C GLY A 142 2.45 2.22 -5.80
N MET A 143 3.48 2.48 -4.98
CA MET A 143 3.34 3.30 -3.77
C MET A 143 2.89 4.73 -4.12
N LYS A 144 3.49 5.35 -5.15
CA LYS A 144 3.04 6.66 -5.65
C LYS A 144 1.61 6.64 -6.18
N LEU A 145 1.19 5.58 -6.88
CA LEU A 145 -0.19 5.43 -7.33
C LEU A 145 -1.16 5.41 -6.15
N LEU A 146 -0.78 4.77 -5.03
CA LEU A 146 -1.62 4.73 -3.84
C LEU A 146 -1.84 6.13 -3.23
N GLU A 147 -0.89 7.07 -3.35
CA GLU A 147 -1.11 8.46 -2.93
C GLU A 147 -2.20 9.16 -3.75
N TYR A 148 -2.35 8.80 -5.02
CA TYR A 148 -3.42 9.29 -5.91
C TYR A 148 -4.74 8.51 -5.78
N ASP A 149 -4.73 7.40 -5.04
CA ASP A 149 -5.91 6.63 -4.69
C ASP A 149 -6.13 6.66 -3.16
N ALA A 150 -6.76 5.63 -2.61
CA ALA A 150 -7.05 5.56 -1.19
C ALA A 150 -7.06 4.12 -0.68
N LEU A 151 -6.79 3.98 0.61
CA LEU A 151 -6.71 2.71 1.33
C LEU A 151 -8.00 2.38 2.07
N GLY A 152 -8.41 1.11 2.04
CA GLY A 152 -9.55 0.61 2.81
C GLY A 152 -10.91 0.87 2.15
N GLY A 153 -11.95 0.97 2.98
CA GLY A 153 -13.35 1.10 2.53
C GLY A 153 -13.82 2.54 2.36
N SER A 154 -14.93 2.72 1.64
CA SER A 154 -15.61 4.03 1.48
C SER A 154 -14.75 5.11 0.81
N THR A 155 -13.74 4.73 0.02
CA THR A 155 -12.77 5.64 -0.61
C THR A 155 -13.40 6.67 -1.53
N SER A 156 -14.44 6.30 -2.28
CA SER A 156 -15.22 7.22 -3.13
C SER A 156 -15.92 8.33 -2.35
N ARG A 157 -16.07 8.18 -1.02
CA ARG A 157 -16.65 9.17 -0.10
C ARG A 157 -15.57 9.96 0.66
N GLY A 158 -14.33 9.93 0.19
CA GLY A 158 -13.21 10.70 0.75
C GLY A 158 -12.52 10.05 1.95
N TYR A 159 -12.67 8.74 2.14
CA TYR A 159 -11.92 7.99 3.16
C TYR A 159 -10.57 7.51 2.61
N GLY A 160 -9.62 7.25 3.51
CA GLY A 160 -8.44 6.45 3.19
C GLY A 160 -7.37 7.13 2.34
N ARG A 161 -7.45 8.45 2.12
CA ARG A 161 -6.36 9.20 1.49
C ARG A 161 -5.14 9.16 2.42
N ILE A 162 -4.01 8.72 1.87
CA ILE A 162 -2.73 8.66 2.58
C ILE A 162 -1.66 9.34 1.75
N SER A 163 -0.55 9.68 2.40
CA SER A 163 0.68 10.08 1.73
C SER A 163 1.84 9.43 2.46
N PHE A 164 2.84 8.98 1.72
CA PHE A 164 4.11 8.54 2.28
C PHE A 164 4.98 9.79 2.50
N LYS A 165 5.61 9.87 3.67
CA LYS A 165 6.46 10.99 4.08
C LYS A 165 7.77 10.45 4.59
N ASP A 166 8.84 11.21 4.35
CA ASP A 166 10.17 10.95 4.90
C ASP A 166 10.66 9.52 4.58
N ILE A 167 10.40 9.07 3.35
CA ILE A 167 10.78 7.72 2.89
C ILE A 167 12.28 7.70 2.59
N THR A 168 13.00 6.87 3.34
CA THR A 168 14.39 6.48 3.08
C THR A 168 14.43 5.12 2.40
N ILE A 169 15.44 4.90 1.56
CA ILE A 169 15.70 3.62 0.91
C ILE A 169 17.12 3.23 1.25
N GLU A 170 17.26 2.15 2.02
CA GLU A 170 18.56 1.62 2.46
C GLU A 170 18.82 0.28 1.76
N GLU A 171 20.03 0.10 1.26
CA GLU A 171 20.55 -1.18 0.80
C GLU A 171 21.31 -1.86 1.93
N ILE A 172 20.94 -3.11 2.22
CA ILE A 172 21.58 -3.92 3.24
C ILE A 172 22.48 -4.94 2.56
N ASN A 173 23.79 -4.78 2.72
CA ASN A 173 24.81 -5.68 2.19
C ASN A 173 25.35 -6.59 3.30
N PHE A 174 25.43 -7.88 2.99
CA PHE A 174 26.02 -8.89 3.86
C PHE A 174 27.42 -9.20 3.33
N LYS A 175 28.46 -8.66 3.98
CA LYS A 175 29.87 -8.95 3.66
C LYS A 175 30.57 -9.44 4.91
N ASP A 176 31.26 -10.58 4.79
CA ASP A 176 32.19 -11.08 5.82
C ASP A 176 31.62 -11.03 7.26
N ASP A 177 30.42 -11.57 7.45
CA ASP A 177 29.65 -11.59 8.72
C ASP A 177 29.25 -10.21 9.30
N THR A 178 29.42 -9.14 8.53
CA THR A 178 28.96 -7.79 8.89
C THR A 178 27.77 -7.35 8.04
N ILE A 179 26.92 -6.52 8.65
CA ILE A 179 25.78 -5.88 7.99
C ILE A 179 26.17 -4.43 7.72
N GLU A 180 26.34 -4.09 6.45
CA GLU A 180 26.53 -2.72 6.00
C GLU A 180 25.19 -2.17 5.49
N ARG A 181 24.78 -1.01 6.01
CA ARG A 181 23.61 -0.27 5.51
C ARG A 181 24.10 0.92 4.72
N ILE A 182 23.63 1.03 3.49
CA ILE A 182 24.04 2.07 2.56
C ILE A 182 22.79 2.80 2.10
N ASP A 183 22.75 4.11 2.29
CA ASP A 183 21.66 4.93 1.75
C ASP A 183 21.69 4.88 0.22
N LYS A 184 20.55 4.53 -0.37
CA LYS A 184 20.37 4.45 -1.82
C LYS A 184 20.00 5.82 -2.38
N ASP A 185 20.94 6.76 -2.24
CA ASP A 185 20.76 8.19 -2.56
C ASP A 185 20.40 8.46 -4.04
N ASP A 186 20.67 7.51 -4.93
CA ASP A 186 20.30 7.55 -6.34
C ASP A 186 18.78 7.37 -6.56
N ILE A 187 18.04 6.91 -5.56
CA ILE A 187 16.58 6.74 -5.61
C ILE A 187 15.90 7.58 -4.53
N LYS A 188 15.34 8.72 -4.94
CA LYS A 188 14.55 9.57 -4.06
C LYS A 188 13.06 9.37 -4.31
N PHE A 189 12.34 8.87 -3.30
CA PHE A 189 10.91 8.59 -3.44
C PHE A 189 10.10 9.82 -3.86
N ASP A 190 10.38 10.99 -3.30
CA ASP A 190 9.67 12.23 -3.61
C ASP A 190 9.90 12.75 -5.03
N GLU A 191 10.97 12.32 -5.68
CA GLU A 191 11.28 12.69 -7.07
C GLU A 191 10.57 11.78 -8.09
N ILE A 192 9.96 10.68 -7.64
CA ILE A 192 9.22 9.75 -8.50
C ILE A 192 7.93 10.41 -8.97
N LYS A 193 7.83 10.61 -10.29
CA LYS A 193 6.64 11.15 -10.95
C LYS A 193 5.95 10.08 -11.78
N ILE A 194 4.63 10.08 -11.73
CA ILE A 194 3.78 9.26 -12.60
C ILE A 194 3.44 10.08 -13.84
N ASN A 195 3.73 9.52 -15.01
CA ASN A 195 3.40 10.06 -16.31
C ASN A 195 2.93 8.92 -17.25
N ASN A 196 2.57 9.27 -18.48
CA ASN A 196 2.05 8.31 -19.46
C ASN A 196 3.05 7.21 -19.85
N ASP A 197 4.34 7.39 -19.57
CA ASP A 197 5.40 6.43 -19.89
C ASP A 197 5.82 5.60 -18.68
N SER A 198 5.37 5.95 -17.47
CA SER A 198 5.81 5.33 -16.21
C SER A 198 5.60 3.82 -16.17
N PHE A 199 4.59 3.29 -16.87
CA PHE A 199 4.28 1.86 -16.87
C PHE A 199 4.61 1.16 -18.19
N LYS A 200 5.05 1.88 -19.23
CA LYS A 200 5.25 1.34 -20.59
C LYS A 200 6.19 0.13 -20.64
N ASN A 201 7.28 0.15 -19.85
CA ASN A 201 8.22 -0.97 -19.77
C ASN A 201 7.61 -2.25 -19.19
N TRP A 202 6.48 -2.10 -18.51
CA TRP A 202 5.77 -3.19 -17.89
C TRP A 202 4.46 -3.50 -18.59
N GLU A 203 3.90 -2.67 -19.47
CA GLU A 203 2.67 -3.00 -20.18
C GLU A 203 2.79 -4.33 -20.95
N GLN A 204 1.86 -5.26 -20.72
CA GLN A 204 1.63 -6.33 -21.70
C GLN A 204 0.66 -5.76 -22.74
N GLY A 205 0.91 -6.05 -24.02
CA GLY A 205 0.01 -5.62 -25.11
C GLY A 205 -1.43 -5.97 -24.73
N ARG A 206 -2.29 -4.94 -24.66
CA ARG A 206 -3.70 -5.08 -24.29
C ARG A 206 -4.44 -6.01 -25.23
#